data_AF-A0A4U6RI22-F1
#
_entry.id   AF-A0A4U6RI22-F1
#
_cell.length_a   1.000
_cell.length_b   1.000
_cell.length_c   1.000
_cell.angle_alpha   90.00
_cell.angle_beta   90.00
_cell.angle_gamma   90.00
#
_symmetry.space_group_name_H-M   'P 1'
#
loop_
_entity.id
_entity.type
_entity.pdbx_description
1 polymer ?
#
loop_
_entity_poly.entity_id
_entity_poly.type
_entity_poly.pdbx_seq_one_letter_code
_entity_poly.pdbx_strand_id
1 'polypeptide(L)'
;MHVSSGFAQTIELPELSEDADLRILDLEIEKLEKSDTYPYGLTRNKLDKLREAGFATIGQLADATDAELLRIDTIGTKSLNRIKDVVYQAIWM
;
A
#
# COMPACT_ATOMS: atom_id res chain seq x y z
N MET A 1 5.92 41.33 -37.08
CA MET A 1 7.14 41.09 -36.30
C MET A 1 6.87 39.94 -35.36
N HIS A 2 7.65 38.87 -35.51
CA HIS A 2 7.54 37.64 -34.74
C HIS A 2 8.42 37.78 -33.51
N VAL A 3 7.88 37.57 -32.31
CA VAL A 3 8.69 37.40 -31.10
C VAL A 3 8.32 36.05 -30.52
N SER A 4 9.16 35.07 -30.84
CA SER A 4 9.15 33.79 -30.16
C SER A 4 10.05 33.88 -28.93
N SER A 5 9.74 33.04 -27.94
CA SER A 5 10.71 32.34 -27.08
C SER A 5 11.14 33.00 -25.77
N GLY A 6 10.66 32.39 -24.69
CA GLY A 6 11.19 32.39 -23.33
C GLY A 6 10.15 31.65 -22.49
N PHE A 7 10.41 30.51 -21.85
CA PHE A 7 11.61 30.08 -21.16
C PHE A 7 11.37 28.60 -20.79
N ALA A 8 11.92 27.65 -21.55
CA ALA A 8 11.94 26.25 -21.12
C ALA A 8 13.17 26.08 -20.23
N GLN A 9 13.02 26.31 -18.92
CA GLN A 9 14.03 25.86 -17.98
C GLN A 9 14.09 24.34 -18.06
N THR A 10 15.28 23.81 -18.28
CA THR A 10 15.62 22.39 -18.20
C THR A 10 15.10 21.84 -16.88
N ILE A 11 13.95 21.19 -16.92
CA ILE A 11 13.48 20.31 -15.85
C ILE A 11 14.28 19.02 -16.08
N GLU A 12 15.28 18.77 -15.24
CA GLU A 12 15.87 17.44 -15.15
C GLU A 12 14.75 16.51 -14.67
N LEU A 13 14.21 15.73 -15.60
CA LEU A 13 13.26 14.68 -15.27
C LEU A 13 14.02 13.72 -14.32
N PRO A 14 13.55 13.49 -13.09
CA PRO A 14 14.14 12.42 -12.29
C PRO A 14 14.01 11.13 -13.07
N GLU A 15 15.04 10.30 -13.05
CA GLU A 15 14.96 8.98 -13.68
C GLU A 15 13.79 8.23 -13.03
N LEU A 16 12.77 7.89 -13.84
CA LEU A 16 11.71 7.00 -13.41
C LEU A 16 12.38 5.65 -13.09
N SER A 17 12.58 5.39 -11.80
CA SER A 17 12.90 4.05 -11.33
C SER A 17 11.60 3.26 -11.43
N GLU A 18 11.38 2.59 -12.57
CA GLU A 18 10.19 1.78 -12.85
C GLU A 18 9.94 0.69 -11.79
N ASP A 19 10.94 0.37 -10.96
CA ASP A 19 10.86 -0.63 -9.89
C ASP A 19 10.19 -0.14 -8.59
N ALA A 20 10.04 1.17 -8.36
CA ALA A 20 9.60 1.66 -7.05
C ALA A 20 8.16 1.23 -6.70
N ASP A 21 7.24 1.35 -7.67
CA ASP A 21 5.82 0.98 -7.50
C ASP A 21 5.61 -0.53 -7.37
N LEU A 22 6.43 -1.36 -8.02
CA LEU A 22 6.33 -2.82 -7.90
C LEU A 22 6.85 -3.32 -6.54
N ARG A 23 7.86 -2.66 -5.97
CA ARG A 23 8.47 -3.07 -4.70
C ARG A 23 7.54 -2.95 -3.51
N ILE A 24 6.50 -2.12 -3.55
CA ILE A 24 5.55 -2.01 -2.43
C ILE A 24 4.86 -3.34 -2.17
N LEU A 25 4.57 -4.11 -3.23
CA LEU A 25 3.88 -5.40 -3.12
C LEU A 25 4.76 -6.47 -2.44
N ASP A 26 6.08 -6.33 -2.56
CA ASP A 26 7.07 -7.20 -1.91
C ASP A 26 7.37 -6.79 -0.45
N LEU A 27 6.91 -5.62 0.00
CA LEU A 27 7.12 -5.20 1.38
C LEU A 27 6.30 -6.04 2.36
N GLU A 28 6.87 -6.22 3.56
CA GLU A 28 6.20 -6.93 4.64
C GLU A 28 4.95 -6.15 5.13
N ILE A 29 3.92 -6.88 5.56
CA ILE A 29 2.65 -6.29 6.02
C ILE A 29 2.82 -5.38 7.24
N GLU A 30 3.91 -5.52 8.00
CA GLU A 30 4.27 -4.67 9.13
C GLU A 30 4.43 -3.19 8.74
N LYS A 31 4.72 -2.91 7.46
CA LYS A 31 4.72 -1.53 6.96
C LYS A 31 3.36 -0.87 7.01
N LEU A 32 2.27 -1.65 7.01
CA LEU A 32 0.90 -1.17 7.15
C LEU A 32 0.51 -0.90 8.61
N GLU A 33 1.44 -1.07 9.57
CA GLU A 33 1.18 -0.76 10.97
C GLU A 33 0.84 0.72 11.16
N LYS A 34 -0.13 0.97 12.05
CA LYS A 34 -0.55 2.32 12.40
C LYS A 34 0.66 3.13 12.89
N SER A 35 0.99 4.19 12.15
CA SER A 35 2.18 5.01 12.32
C SER A 35 1.92 6.43 11.79
N ASP A 36 2.90 7.32 11.87
CA ASP A 36 2.77 8.67 11.28
C ASP A 36 2.58 8.61 9.75
N THR A 37 3.24 7.66 9.08
CA THR A 37 3.09 7.42 7.64
C THR A 37 1.72 6.82 7.29
N TYR A 38 1.19 5.97 8.19
CA TYR A 38 -0.12 5.34 8.03
C TYR A 38 -1.02 5.65 9.25
N PRO A 39 -1.61 6.86 9.34
CA PRO A 39 -2.41 7.27 10.50
C PRO A 39 -3.61 6.35 10.76
N TYR A 40 -4.10 5.72 9.70
CA TYR A 40 -5.20 4.76 9.73
C TYR A 40 -4.75 3.32 9.49
N GLY A 41 -3.46 3.03 9.66
CA GLY A 41 -2.90 1.69 9.52
C GLY A 41 -3.54 0.64 10.44
N LEU A 42 -3.05 -0.59 10.29
CA LEU A 42 -3.51 -1.77 11.01
C LEU A 42 -2.88 -1.82 12.42
N THR A 43 -3.62 -2.40 13.36
CA THR A 43 -3.08 -2.64 14.71
C THR A 43 -2.16 -3.85 14.69
N ARG A 44 -1.17 -3.88 15.59
CA ARG A 44 -0.22 -4.99 15.72
C ARG A 44 -0.89 -6.36 15.79
N ASN A 45 -1.89 -6.51 16.67
CA ASN A 45 -2.66 -7.75 16.81
C ASN A 45 -3.27 -8.22 15.46
N LYS A 46 -3.79 -7.28 14.66
CA LYS A 46 -4.36 -7.65 13.36
C LYS A 46 -3.29 -8.07 12.35
N LEU A 47 -2.13 -7.41 12.36
CA LEU A 47 -0.99 -7.82 11.54
C LEU A 47 -0.50 -9.20 11.94
N ASP A 48 -0.39 -9.48 13.24
CA ASP A 48 -0.01 -10.80 13.75
C ASP A 48 -1.00 -11.88 13.27
N LYS A 49 -2.31 -11.61 13.29
CA LYS A 49 -3.34 -12.54 12.77
C LYS A 49 -3.25 -12.77 11.27
N LEU A 50 -2.98 -11.72 10.50
CA LEU A 50 -2.76 -11.82 9.05
C LEU A 50 -1.51 -12.65 8.74
N ARG A 51 -0.43 -12.45 9.51
CA ARG A 51 0.81 -13.21 9.39
C ARG A 51 0.62 -14.69 9.75
N GLU A 52 -0.10 -14.96 10.85
CA GLU A 52 -0.49 -16.33 11.26
C GLU A 52 -1.33 -17.03 10.18
N ALA A 53 -2.15 -16.27 9.44
CA ALA A 53 -2.95 -16.78 8.32
C ALA A 53 -2.17 -16.94 7.01
N GLY A 54 -0.86 -16.61 6.99
CA GLY A 54 0.03 -16.81 5.84
C GLY A 54 0.21 -15.58 4.94
N PHE A 55 -0.30 -14.42 5.33
CA PHE A 55 -0.11 -13.17 4.60
C PHE A 55 1.14 -12.47 5.13
N ALA A 56 2.25 -12.55 4.39
CA ALA A 56 3.54 -11.97 4.75
C ALA A 56 3.79 -10.62 4.05
N THR A 57 3.28 -10.42 2.84
CA THR A 57 3.51 -9.19 2.05
C THR A 57 2.24 -8.41 1.72
N ILE A 58 2.41 -7.13 1.38
CA ILE A 58 1.31 -6.25 0.95
C ILE A 58 0.65 -6.79 -0.33
N GLY A 59 1.43 -7.35 -1.26
CA GLY A 59 0.91 -7.98 -2.48
C GLY A 59 0.00 -9.17 -2.18
N GLN A 60 0.38 -10.03 -1.24
CA GLN A 60 -0.46 -11.16 -0.82
C GLN A 60 -1.79 -10.70 -0.21
N LEU A 61 -1.79 -9.59 0.53
CA LEU A 61 -2.99 -8.96 1.05
C LEU A 61 -3.86 -8.32 -0.04
N ALA A 62 -3.23 -7.75 -1.08
CA ALA A 62 -3.92 -7.15 -2.21
C ALA A 62 -4.63 -8.20 -3.09
N ASP A 63 -4.01 -9.38 -3.26
CA ASP A 63 -4.58 -10.50 -4.02
C ASP A 63 -5.58 -11.34 -3.20
N ALA A 64 -5.60 -11.19 -1.88
CA ALA A 64 -6.48 -11.95 -1.01
C ALA A 64 -7.96 -11.69 -1.31
N THR A 65 -8.75 -12.75 -1.41
CA THR A 65 -10.21 -12.63 -1.54
C THR A 65 -10.84 -12.24 -0.21
N ASP A 66 -11.97 -11.53 -0.27
CA ASP A 66 -12.76 -11.18 0.91
C ASP A 66 -13.12 -12.44 1.74
N ALA A 67 -13.36 -13.58 1.08
CA ALA A 67 -13.66 -14.84 1.74
C ALA A 67 -12.47 -15.43 2.51
N GLU A 68 -11.23 -15.26 2.03
CA GLU A 68 -10.03 -15.71 2.74
C GLU A 68 -9.79 -14.87 3.99
N LEU A 69 -9.92 -13.55 3.87
CA LEU A 69 -9.73 -12.65 5.01
C LEU A 69 -10.84 -12.83 6.07
N LEU A 70 -12.09 -13.08 5.67
CA LEU A 70 -13.20 -13.33 6.59
C LEU A 70 -13.13 -14.69 7.32
N ARG A 71 -12.28 -15.63 6.88
CA ARG A 71 -12.03 -16.88 7.61
C ARG A 71 -11.11 -16.70 8.81
N ILE A 72 -10.35 -15.60 8.86
CA ILE A 72 -9.44 -15.32 9.95
C ILE A 72 -10.26 -14.89 11.16
N ASP A 73 -10.06 -15.58 12.28
CA ASP A 73 -10.67 -15.22 13.56
C ASP A 73 -10.37 -13.75 13.87
N THR A 74 -11.38 -13.01 14.37
CA THR A 74 -11.38 -11.55 14.60
C THR A 74 -11.51 -10.63 13.37
N ILE A 75 -11.49 -11.15 12.13
CA ILE A 75 -11.73 -10.35 10.92
C ILE A 75 -13.20 -10.42 10.49
N GLY A 76 -13.99 -9.46 10.95
CA GLY A 76 -15.33 -9.20 10.41
C GLY A 76 -15.37 -8.18 9.25
N THR A 77 -16.55 -7.85 8.76
CA THR A 77 -16.73 -6.95 7.60
C THR A 77 -16.09 -5.56 7.77
N LYS A 78 -16.18 -4.96 8.97
CA LYS A 78 -15.51 -3.68 9.27
C LYS A 78 -13.99 -3.81 9.23
N SER A 79 -13.50 -4.92 9.76
CA SER A 79 -12.08 -5.26 9.79
C SER A 79 -11.52 -5.44 8.38
N LEU A 80 -12.26 -6.16 7.53
CA LEU A 80 -11.97 -6.38 6.13
C LEU A 80 -11.89 -5.07 5.35
N ASN A 81 -12.90 -4.20 5.45
CA ASN A 81 -12.91 -2.92 4.73
C ASN A 81 -11.69 -2.08 5.10
N ARG A 82 -11.35 -2.01 6.38
CA ARG A 82 -10.16 -1.28 6.82
C ARG A 82 -8.85 -1.86 6.28
N ILE A 83 -8.74 -3.19 6.18
CA ILE A 83 -7.56 -3.84 5.57
C ILE A 83 -7.44 -3.40 4.11
N LYS A 84 -8.53 -3.47 3.35
CA LYS A 84 -8.57 -3.06 1.95
C LYS A 84 -8.20 -1.59 1.80
N ASP A 85 -8.80 -0.70 2.58
CA ASP A 85 -8.52 0.74 2.53
C ASP A 85 -7.04 1.05 2.76
N VAL A 86 -6.40 0.41 3.76
CA VAL A 86 -4.99 0.62 4.08
C VAL A 86 -4.07 0.05 2.99
N VAL A 87 -4.40 -1.12 2.44
CA VAL A 87 -3.64 -1.71 1.32
C VAL A 87 -3.73 -0.82 0.08
N TYR A 88 -4.93 -0.32 -0.26
CA TYR A 88 -5.11 0.63 -1.35
C TYR A 88 -4.32 1.91 -1.12
N GLN A 89 -4.33 2.45 0.10
CA GLN A 89 -3.52 3.62 0.43
C GLN A 89 -2.02 3.35 0.20
N ALA A 90 -1.52 2.17 0.57
CA ALA A 90 -0.10 1.84 0.39
C ALA A 90 0.31 1.71 -1.08
N ILE A 91 -0.58 1.23 -1.95
CA ILE A 91 -0.30 1.02 -3.38
C ILE A 91 -0.39 2.32 -4.18
N TRP A 92 -1.26 3.26 -3.78
CA TRP A 92 -1.56 4.47 -4.55
C TRP A 92 -0.96 5.77 -3.99
N MET A 93 -0.14 5.70 -2.94
CA MET A 93 0.61 6.85 -2.38
C MET A 93 2.08 6.80 -2.77
#